data_AF-A0A7R9EC22-F1
#
_entry.id   AF-A0A7R9EC22-F1
#
_cell.length_a   1.000
_cell.length_b   1.000
_cell.length_c   1.000
_cell.angle_alpha   90.00
_cell.angle_beta   90.00
_cell.angle_gamma   90.00
#
_symmetry.space_group_name_H-M   'P 1'
#
loop_
_entity.id
_entity.type
_entity.pdbx_description
1 polymer ?
#
loop_
_entity_poly.entity_id
_entity_poly.type
_entity_poly.pdbx_seq_one_letter_code
_entity_poly.pdbx_strand_id
1 'polypeptide(L)'
;MRLQYGPCFLLIFLAISQAKLLSTQNLVNIFEMIAALKVPEAFLTVPQIIKLHGYPVETHRILTEDGYILTLHRIPGSELSPPRAGKKPVLLQHGILSCSVDWIIVPNGLGYLLADAGYDVWMGNSRGNTYSSSHVELSIEDPEFWQFSWHEMGIYDLPATIDYILEQTMQKKLYYIGHSMGNTMFYVLCSMRPEYNAKIRAQFSLAPVAFVEHIQSKYQMVAFFTLNMNWLYNELSWNNILPRSEMWRDMVLLLCSKASWSQDICANIILSVFGGDKTSIDPTCLRPPLSPLITHSSKKAAAYLLDKEGDRENRECSQGKFRQFNYGFRRNLRIYGQFTPPDYDLEKVTAPITLIYSSGDKLADLQDVEQLIDRLPNVYDTIFIDDPQFQHMDFITNNNLDTIYDEIISSMRTNDAMIDLGFSDTDMAFNFIDLKKIDTDYNDESINENNTSQNQNISSFTDNTSNKSDNISASKYVMTESSPPGNKSDDMGASSSSSNIATSLMSLLTLLLISLSMV
;
A
#
# COMPACT_ATOMS: atom_id res chain seq x y z
N MET A 1 10.13 47.04 20.42
CA MET A 1 11.26 46.45 19.67
C MET A 1 12.38 46.14 20.65
N ARG A 2 12.48 44.89 21.11
CA ARG A 2 13.62 44.36 21.86
C ARG A 2 14.07 43.07 21.18
N LEU A 3 15.38 42.92 21.09
CA LEU A 3 16.13 41.87 20.41
C LEU A 3 15.75 40.46 20.88
N GLN A 4 15.55 39.51 19.95
CA GLN A 4 15.40 38.09 20.30
C GLN A 4 15.89 37.07 19.23
N TYR A 5 16.76 37.46 18.30
CA TYR A 5 17.31 36.55 17.26
C TYR A 5 18.85 36.48 17.20
N GLY A 6 19.56 37.00 18.20
CA GLY A 6 21.02 37.00 18.24
C GLY A 6 21.74 35.64 18.34
N PRO A 7 21.26 34.65 19.13
CA PRO A 7 22.03 33.43 19.36
C PRO A 7 21.90 32.37 18.24
N CYS A 8 20.80 32.32 17.50
CA CYS A 8 20.63 31.38 16.39
C CYS A 8 21.47 31.75 15.15
N PHE A 9 21.62 33.05 14.86
CA PHE A 9 22.45 33.50 13.74
C PHE A 9 23.94 33.24 14.00
N LEU A 10 24.40 33.36 15.24
CA LEU A 10 25.78 33.08 15.62
C LEU A 10 26.11 31.58 15.56
N LEU A 11 25.15 30.69 15.90
CA LEU A 11 25.32 29.24 15.79
C LEU A 11 25.34 28.75 14.33
N ILE A 12 24.52 29.35 13.46
CA ILE A 12 24.55 29.09 12.01
C ILE A 12 25.86 29.60 11.41
N PHE A 13 26.32 30.79 11.80
CA PHE A 13 27.59 31.33 11.32
C PHE A 13 28.81 30.55 11.85
N LEU A 14 28.76 30.03 13.08
CA LEU A 14 29.80 29.18 13.64
C LEU A 14 29.80 27.78 13.00
N ALA A 15 28.64 27.21 12.70
CA ALA A 15 28.50 25.95 11.96
C ALA A 15 29.02 26.07 10.52
N ILE A 16 28.78 27.21 9.86
CA ILE A 16 29.30 27.51 8.52
C ILE A 16 30.80 27.86 8.57
N SER A 17 31.29 28.53 9.62
CA SER A 17 32.71 28.88 9.76
C SER A 17 33.61 27.72 10.17
N GLN A 18 33.03 26.62 10.67
CA GLN A 18 33.76 25.36 10.92
C GLN A 18 33.75 24.41 9.71
N ALA A 19 33.03 24.73 8.63
CA ALA A 19 33.17 24.08 7.35
C ALA A 19 34.52 24.50 6.71
N LYS A 20 35.60 23.87 7.17
CA LYS A 20 36.91 23.93 6.52
C LYS A 20 36.75 23.66 5.03
N LEU A 21 37.33 24.58 4.24
CA LEU A 21 37.68 24.51 2.82
C LEU A 21 37.13 23.30 2.05
N LEU A 22 36.35 23.61 1.00
CA LEU A 22 36.04 22.73 -0.14
C LEU A 22 37.23 21.82 -0.47
N SER A 23 37.20 20.60 0.05
CA SER A 23 38.11 19.54 -0.37
C SER A 23 37.73 19.14 -1.79
N THR A 24 38.68 18.57 -2.54
CA THR A 24 38.40 17.95 -3.84
C THR A 24 37.30 16.89 -3.75
N GLN A 25 37.17 16.21 -2.60
CA GLN A 25 36.04 15.34 -2.27
C GLN A 25 34.69 16.06 -2.33
N ASN A 26 34.57 17.26 -1.73
CA ASN A 26 33.31 18.02 -1.71
C ASN A 26 32.89 18.51 -3.09
N LEU A 27 33.84 18.79 -3.99
CA LEU A 27 33.55 19.16 -5.38
C LEU A 27 33.15 17.95 -6.23
N VAL A 28 33.80 16.79 -6.05
CA VAL A 28 33.38 15.51 -6.65
C VAL A 28 31.95 15.16 -6.20
N ASN A 29 31.63 15.34 -4.92
CA ASN A 29 30.29 15.10 -4.36
C ASN A 29 29.21 16.01 -4.97
N ILE A 30 29.53 17.27 -5.30
CA ILE A 30 28.59 18.19 -5.98
C ILE A 30 28.37 17.77 -7.45
N PHE A 31 29.42 17.34 -8.15
CA PHE A 31 29.31 16.82 -9.52
C PHE A 31 28.50 15.52 -9.58
N GLU A 32 28.71 14.62 -8.63
CA GLU A 32 27.92 13.39 -8.48
C GLU A 32 26.46 13.68 -8.09
N MET A 33 26.20 14.68 -7.23
CA MET A 33 24.85 15.19 -6.94
C MET A 33 24.13 15.70 -8.20
N ILE A 34 24.81 16.52 -9.02
CA ILE A 34 24.26 17.03 -10.28
C ILE A 34 24.06 15.88 -11.29
N ALA A 35 24.91 14.86 -11.27
CA ALA A 35 24.74 13.65 -12.08
C ALA A 35 23.55 12.80 -11.61
N ALA A 36 23.27 12.70 -10.31
CA ALA A 36 22.10 12.02 -9.77
C ALA A 36 20.77 12.68 -10.20
N LEU A 37 20.74 14.02 -10.29
CA LEU A 37 19.61 14.76 -10.86
C LEU A 37 19.45 14.58 -12.39
N LYS A 38 20.48 14.04 -13.05
CA LYS A 38 20.49 13.74 -14.49
C LYS A 38 20.14 12.29 -14.82
N VAL A 39 19.75 11.46 -13.86
CA VAL A 39 19.28 10.07 -14.12
C VAL A 39 17.81 10.15 -14.59
N PRO A 40 17.51 10.01 -15.89
CA PRO A 40 16.15 10.22 -16.41
C PRO A 40 15.15 9.22 -15.83
N GLU A 41 15.65 8.04 -15.41
CA GLU A 41 14.87 6.98 -14.78
C GLU A 41 14.27 7.41 -13.44
N ALA A 42 14.79 8.46 -12.79
CA ALA A 42 14.36 8.89 -11.45
C ALA A 42 12.98 9.56 -11.44
N PHE A 43 12.56 10.00 -12.61
CA PHE A 43 11.33 10.76 -12.84
C PHE A 43 10.28 9.92 -13.57
N LEU A 44 10.52 8.63 -13.78
CA LEU A 44 9.55 7.77 -14.43
C LEU A 44 8.32 7.59 -13.54
N THR A 45 7.17 7.81 -14.16
CA THR A 45 5.86 7.41 -13.64
C THR A 45 5.72 5.90 -13.69
N VAL A 46 4.82 5.34 -12.87
CA VAL A 46 4.53 3.90 -12.86
C VAL A 46 4.25 3.34 -14.26
N PRO A 47 3.40 3.97 -15.11
CA PRO A 47 3.22 3.49 -16.48
C PRO A 47 4.50 3.50 -17.34
N GLN A 48 5.41 4.45 -17.11
CA GLN A 48 6.69 4.49 -17.83
C GLN A 48 7.64 3.38 -17.37
N ILE A 49 7.66 3.06 -16.07
CA ILE A 49 8.43 1.93 -15.52
C ILE A 49 7.92 0.62 -16.15
N ILE A 50 6.60 0.39 -16.16
CA ILE A 50 6.01 -0.83 -16.71
C ILE A 50 6.36 -1.01 -18.20
N LYS A 51 6.26 0.08 -18.99
CA LYS A 51 6.65 0.07 -20.40
C LYS A 51 8.13 -0.19 -20.61
N LEU A 52 8.99 0.39 -19.76
CA LEU A 52 10.43 0.17 -19.81
C LEU A 52 10.79 -1.31 -19.58
N HIS A 53 10.05 -1.99 -18.72
CA HIS A 53 10.18 -3.42 -18.44
C HIS A 53 9.53 -4.32 -19.51
N GLY A 54 8.96 -3.76 -20.59
CA GLY A 54 8.41 -4.52 -21.72
C GLY A 54 6.96 -4.97 -21.56
N TYR A 55 6.25 -4.49 -20.53
CA TYR A 55 4.86 -4.88 -20.29
C TYR A 55 3.87 -3.86 -20.88
N PRO A 56 2.72 -4.31 -21.43
CA PRO A 56 1.63 -3.40 -21.78
C PRO A 56 1.07 -2.75 -20.51
N VAL A 57 0.63 -1.50 -20.62
CA VAL A 57 0.04 -0.77 -19.49
C VAL A 57 -1.12 0.11 -19.93
N GLU A 58 -2.17 0.11 -19.12
CA GLU A 58 -3.33 0.98 -19.24
C GLU A 58 -3.46 1.84 -17.97
N THR A 59 -4.10 3.01 -18.12
CA THR A 59 -4.41 3.92 -17.01
C THR A 59 -5.89 4.23 -17.04
N HIS A 60 -6.57 3.99 -15.91
CA HIS A 60 -8.01 4.16 -15.78
C HIS A 60 -8.31 5.18 -14.70
N ARG A 61 -9.29 6.05 -14.93
CA ARG A 61 -9.76 7.00 -13.91
C ARG A 61 -11.17 6.62 -13.51
N ILE A 62 -11.41 6.54 -12.21
CA ILE A 62 -12.70 6.15 -11.63
C ILE A 62 -13.18 7.21 -10.64
N LEU A 63 -14.49 7.33 -10.49
CA LEU A 63 -15.14 8.26 -9.59
C LEU A 63 -15.68 7.49 -8.38
N THR A 64 -15.34 7.93 -7.17
CA THR A 64 -15.92 7.40 -5.92
C THR A 64 -17.27 8.04 -5.64
N GLU A 65 -18.10 7.38 -4.83
CA GLU A 65 -19.42 7.89 -4.42
C GLU A 65 -19.35 9.28 -3.76
N ASP A 66 -18.25 9.56 -3.07
CA ASP A 66 -18.02 10.81 -2.37
C ASP A 66 -17.17 11.83 -3.15
N GLY A 67 -16.92 11.59 -4.45
CA GLY A 67 -16.43 12.61 -5.37
C GLY A 67 -14.92 12.60 -5.67
N TYR A 68 -14.13 11.69 -5.08
CA TYR A 68 -12.72 11.54 -5.42
C TYR A 68 -12.55 10.86 -6.77
N ILE A 69 -11.52 11.28 -7.52
CA ILE A 69 -11.15 10.68 -8.79
C ILE A 69 -9.85 9.90 -8.60
N LEU A 70 -9.94 8.57 -8.63
CA LEU A 70 -8.82 7.67 -8.42
C LEU A 70 -8.22 7.24 -9.75
N THR A 71 -6.91 6.98 -9.77
CA THR A 71 -6.20 6.46 -10.94
C THR A 71 -5.75 5.02 -10.70
N LEU A 72 -6.20 4.09 -11.52
CA LEU A 72 -5.74 2.69 -11.52
C LEU A 72 -4.72 2.47 -12.64
N HIS A 73 -3.70 1.68 -12.37
CA HIS A 73 -2.76 1.20 -13.38
C HIS A 73 -3.01 -0.29 -13.65
N ARG A 74 -3.06 -0.69 -14.91
CA ARG A 74 -3.37 -2.07 -15.29
C ARG A 74 -2.29 -2.66 -16.19
N ILE A 75 -1.86 -3.88 -15.89
CA ILE A 75 -1.03 -4.73 -16.75
C ILE A 75 -1.94 -5.85 -17.29
N PRO A 76 -2.50 -5.72 -18.52
CA PRO A 76 -3.49 -6.67 -19.04
C PRO A 76 -2.89 -8.02 -19.49
N GLY A 77 -1.56 -8.12 -19.52
CA GLY A 77 -0.83 -9.32 -19.89
C GLY A 77 0.65 -9.02 -20.09
N SER A 78 1.35 -9.96 -20.72
CA SER A 78 2.78 -9.87 -21.02
C SER A 78 3.10 -10.61 -22.32
N GLU A 79 4.38 -10.69 -22.68
CA GLU A 79 4.82 -11.52 -23.81
C GLU A 79 4.55 -13.02 -23.57
N LEU A 80 4.73 -13.49 -22.32
CA LEU A 80 4.47 -14.89 -21.93
C LEU A 80 2.97 -15.22 -21.87
N SER A 81 2.15 -14.22 -21.52
CA SER A 81 0.70 -14.36 -21.51
C SER A 81 0.02 -13.12 -22.10
N PRO A 82 -0.18 -13.07 -23.43
CA PRO A 82 -0.71 -11.89 -24.11
C PRO A 82 -2.09 -11.43 -23.57
N PRO A 83 -2.41 -10.13 -23.68
CA PRO A 83 -3.73 -9.61 -23.34
C PRO A 83 -4.85 -10.39 -24.06
N ARG A 84 -5.81 -10.90 -23.29
CA ARG A 84 -6.99 -11.61 -23.82
C ARG A 84 -8.19 -11.47 -22.90
N ALA A 85 -9.39 -11.56 -23.46
CA ALA A 85 -10.62 -11.61 -22.69
C ALA A 85 -10.66 -12.86 -21.79
N GLY A 86 -11.35 -12.73 -20.65
CA GLY A 86 -11.58 -13.83 -19.72
C GLY A 86 -10.44 -14.12 -18.75
N LYS A 87 -9.35 -13.35 -18.76
CA LYS A 87 -8.34 -13.42 -17.70
C LYS A 87 -8.95 -13.04 -16.35
N LYS A 88 -8.47 -13.69 -15.28
CA LYS A 88 -8.96 -13.46 -13.91
C LYS A 88 -8.29 -12.19 -13.34
N PRO A 89 -9.06 -11.20 -12.88
CA PRO A 89 -8.52 -9.96 -12.36
C PRO A 89 -7.90 -10.16 -10.98
N VAL A 90 -6.80 -9.43 -10.75
CA VAL A 90 -6.12 -9.32 -9.46
C VAL A 90 -5.97 -7.84 -9.13
N LEU A 91 -6.49 -7.42 -7.97
CA LEU A 91 -6.30 -6.08 -7.45
C LEU A 91 -5.17 -6.09 -6.43
N LEU A 92 -4.12 -5.31 -6.71
CA LEU A 92 -2.97 -5.08 -5.84
C LEU A 92 -3.10 -3.72 -5.14
N GLN A 93 -3.19 -3.71 -3.81
CA GLN A 93 -3.46 -2.51 -3.02
C GLN A 93 -2.32 -2.16 -2.05
N HIS A 94 -1.67 -1.02 -2.31
CA HIS A 94 -0.48 -0.54 -1.60
C HIS A 94 -0.72 -0.17 -0.12
N GLY A 95 0.38 -0.02 0.63
CA GLY A 95 0.39 0.39 2.04
C GLY A 95 0.26 1.89 2.28
N ILE A 96 0.42 2.31 3.54
CA ILE A 96 0.35 3.73 3.93
C ILE A 96 1.53 4.52 3.35
N LEU A 97 1.28 5.76 2.91
CA LEU A 97 2.29 6.64 2.29
C LEU A 97 2.98 6.04 1.05
N SER A 98 2.35 5.07 0.39
CA SER A 98 2.81 4.50 -0.89
C SER A 98 1.78 4.63 -2.02
N CYS A 99 2.12 4.08 -3.19
CA CYS A 99 1.30 4.06 -4.39
C CYS A 99 1.47 2.73 -5.14
N SER A 100 0.85 2.61 -6.33
CA SER A 100 0.93 1.42 -7.18
C SER A 100 2.35 0.96 -7.56
N VAL A 101 3.40 1.74 -7.28
CA VAL A 101 4.81 1.37 -7.55
C VAL A 101 5.24 0.14 -6.75
N ASP A 102 4.67 -0.09 -5.57
CA ASP A 102 5.05 -1.19 -4.67
C ASP A 102 5.15 -2.52 -5.43
N TRP A 103 4.19 -2.76 -6.32
CA TRP A 103 4.05 -4.05 -6.99
C TRP A 103 5.01 -4.28 -8.16
N ILE A 104 5.79 -3.27 -8.54
CA ILE A 104 6.66 -3.28 -9.73
C ILE A 104 8.05 -2.69 -9.45
N ILE A 105 8.37 -2.41 -8.19
CA ILE A 105 9.59 -1.70 -7.83
C ILE A 105 10.85 -2.54 -8.02
N VAL A 106 10.75 -3.85 -7.79
CA VAL A 106 11.80 -4.82 -8.10
C VAL A 106 11.57 -5.45 -9.47
N PRO A 107 12.63 -5.91 -10.16
CA PRO A 107 12.49 -6.57 -11.47
C PRO A 107 11.52 -7.76 -11.46
N ASN A 108 11.52 -8.55 -10.37
CA ASN A 108 10.58 -9.66 -10.12
C ASN A 108 9.36 -9.20 -9.30
N GLY A 109 8.89 -7.98 -9.51
CA GLY A 109 7.73 -7.44 -8.79
C GLY A 109 6.49 -8.30 -9.02
N LEU A 110 5.66 -8.48 -7.99
CA LEU A 110 4.47 -9.34 -8.04
C LEU A 110 3.53 -8.96 -9.20
N GLY A 111 3.45 -7.66 -9.55
CA GLY A 111 2.66 -7.20 -10.69
C GLY A 111 3.12 -7.79 -12.04
N TYR A 112 4.43 -7.96 -12.23
CA TYR A 112 5.01 -8.58 -13.42
C TYR A 112 4.80 -10.10 -13.41
N LEU A 113 5.11 -10.75 -12.27
CA LEU A 113 4.98 -12.20 -12.12
C LEU A 113 3.53 -12.68 -12.33
N LEU A 114 2.54 -11.94 -11.84
CA LEU A 114 1.12 -12.24 -12.05
C LEU A 114 0.70 -12.08 -13.52
N ALA A 115 1.20 -11.04 -14.20
CA ALA A 115 0.91 -10.83 -15.62
C ALA A 115 1.45 -11.98 -16.48
N ASP A 116 2.69 -12.41 -16.19
CA ASP A 116 3.33 -13.58 -16.80
C ASP A 116 2.61 -14.89 -16.47
N ALA A 117 2.11 -15.03 -15.24
CA ALA A 117 1.29 -16.17 -14.83
C ALA A 117 -0.11 -16.19 -15.47
N GLY A 118 -0.48 -15.13 -16.20
CA GLY A 118 -1.69 -15.07 -17.01
C GLY A 118 -2.90 -14.40 -16.36
N TYR A 119 -2.69 -13.66 -15.28
CA TYR A 119 -3.71 -12.84 -14.67
C TYR A 119 -3.86 -11.48 -15.36
N ASP A 120 -4.99 -10.82 -15.10
CA ASP A 120 -5.23 -9.42 -15.47
C ASP A 120 -4.96 -8.55 -14.24
N VAL A 121 -3.84 -7.83 -14.23
CA VAL A 121 -3.33 -7.18 -13.02
C VAL A 121 -3.76 -5.73 -12.96
N TRP A 122 -4.40 -5.37 -11.86
CA TRP A 122 -4.85 -4.01 -11.55
C TRP A 122 -4.17 -3.53 -10.28
N MET A 123 -3.59 -2.33 -10.30
CA MET A 123 -2.92 -1.72 -9.15
C MET A 123 -3.68 -0.47 -8.73
N GLY A 124 -4.19 -0.50 -7.50
CA GLY A 124 -4.94 0.60 -6.90
C GLY A 124 -4.06 1.77 -6.50
N ASN A 125 -4.64 2.97 -6.48
CA ASN A 125 -4.05 4.16 -5.85
C ASN A 125 -5.10 4.82 -4.96
N SER A 126 -4.82 4.85 -3.66
CA SER A 126 -5.73 5.43 -2.66
C SER A 126 -5.84 6.93 -2.81
N ARG A 127 -7.01 7.49 -2.50
CA ARG A 127 -7.27 8.93 -2.51
C ARG A 127 -6.16 9.73 -1.81
N GLY A 128 -5.85 10.88 -2.40
CA GLY A 128 -4.84 11.79 -1.91
C GLY A 128 -3.42 11.26 -1.99
N ASN A 129 -3.13 10.18 -2.70
CA ASN A 129 -1.76 9.81 -3.08
C ASN A 129 -1.36 10.51 -4.40
N THR A 130 -0.12 10.29 -4.87
CA THR A 130 0.48 10.90 -6.08
C THR A 130 -0.42 10.84 -7.32
N TYR A 131 -1.16 9.74 -7.50
CA TYR A 131 -1.94 9.48 -8.71
C TYR A 131 -3.45 9.75 -8.52
N SER A 132 -3.92 9.84 -7.27
CA SER A 132 -5.33 9.96 -6.91
C SER A 132 -5.62 11.23 -6.10
N SER A 133 -5.05 12.37 -6.51
CA SER A 133 -5.23 13.68 -5.87
C SER A 133 -6.14 14.61 -6.66
N SER A 134 -7.35 14.14 -6.96
CA SER A 134 -8.36 14.90 -7.69
C SER A 134 -9.74 14.64 -7.11
N HIS A 135 -10.60 15.65 -7.16
CA HIS A 135 -11.98 15.58 -6.68
C HIS A 135 -12.88 16.39 -7.63
N VAL A 136 -14.16 16.06 -7.70
CA VAL A 136 -15.12 16.75 -8.58
C VAL A 136 -15.38 18.20 -8.18
N GLU A 137 -15.27 18.51 -6.89
CA GLU A 137 -15.59 19.83 -6.31
C GLU A 137 -14.46 20.47 -5.50
N LEU A 138 -13.52 19.68 -4.96
CA LEU A 138 -12.55 20.13 -3.97
C LEU A 138 -11.16 20.19 -4.60
N SER A 139 -10.36 21.16 -4.20
CA SER A 139 -8.95 21.25 -4.58
C SER A 139 -8.06 20.68 -3.49
N ILE A 140 -6.81 20.35 -3.83
CA ILE A 140 -5.81 19.87 -2.87
C ILE A 140 -5.42 20.94 -1.83
N GLU A 141 -5.71 22.21 -2.10
CA GLU A 141 -5.54 23.32 -1.16
C GLU A 141 -6.66 23.36 -0.10
N ASP A 142 -7.81 22.74 -0.36
CA ASP A 142 -8.94 22.76 0.57
C ASP A 142 -8.70 21.79 1.73
N PRO A 143 -8.79 22.22 3.00
CA PRO A 143 -8.63 21.34 4.15
C PRO A 143 -9.62 20.16 4.17
N GLU A 144 -10.81 20.37 3.61
CA GLU A 144 -11.89 19.39 3.45
C GLU A 144 -11.47 18.23 2.55
N PHE A 145 -10.66 18.48 1.50
CA PHE A 145 -10.11 17.44 0.62
C PHE A 145 -9.31 16.39 1.41
N TRP A 146 -8.73 16.76 2.55
CA TRP A 146 -7.87 15.88 3.34
C TRP A 146 -8.57 15.27 4.57
N GLN A 147 -9.89 15.36 4.67
CA GLN A 147 -10.65 14.82 5.81
C GLN A 147 -10.99 13.32 5.71
N PHE A 148 -10.10 12.52 5.11
CA PHE A 148 -10.26 11.07 4.95
C PHE A 148 -9.21 10.27 5.73
N SER A 149 -9.46 8.97 5.89
CA SER A 149 -8.58 7.96 6.45
C SER A 149 -8.74 6.65 5.67
N TRP A 150 -8.13 5.56 6.13
CA TRP A 150 -8.41 4.24 5.56
C TRP A 150 -9.88 3.83 5.72
N HIS A 151 -10.65 4.46 6.61
CA HIS A 151 -12.10 4.24 6.68
C HIS A 151 -12.74 4.57 5.33
N GLU A 152 -12.59 5.81 4.88
CA GLU A 152 -13.13 6.29 3.61
C GLU A 152 -12.49 5.57 2.41
N MET A 153 -11.20 5.22 2.48
CA MET A 153 -10.57 4.37 1.45
C MET A 153 -11.24 2.98 1.38
N GLY A 154 -11.58 2.37 2.52
CA GLY A 154 -12.27 1.09 2.59
C GLY A 154 -13.72 1.16 2.08
N ILE A 155 -14.49 2.18 2.46
CA ILE A 155 -15.93 2.23 2.14
C ILE A 155 -16.29 2.94 0.83
N TYR A 156 -15.35 3.69 0.22
CA TYR A 156 -15.58 4.41 -1.04
C TYR A 156 -14.56 4.06 -2.13
N ASP A 157 -13.25 4.04 -1.83
CA ASP A 157 -12.24 3.77 -2.87
C ASP A 157 -12.31 2.31 -3.35
N LEU A 158 -12.32 1.35 -2.42
CA LEU A 158 -12.35 -0.06 -2.78
C LEU A 158 -13.65 -0.46 -3.51
N PRO A 159 -14.86 -0.06 -3.08
CA PRO A 159 -16.10 -0.32 -3.82
C PRO A 159 -16.06 0.15 -5.26
N ALA A 160 -15.70 1.43 -5.49
CA ALA A 160 -15.60 2.00 -6.83
C ALA A 160 -14.55 1.27 -7.68
N THR A 161 -13.42 0.90 -7.08
CA THR A 161 -12.35 0.16 -7.75
C THR A 161 -12.77 -1.25 -8.13
N ILE A 162 -13.31 -2.02 -7.20
CA ILE A 162 -13.73 -3.41 -7.41
C ILE A 162 -14.84 -3.47 -8.45
N ASP A 163 -15.86 -2.62 -8.33
CA ASP A 163 -17.00 -2.63 -9.25
C ASP A 163 -16.57 -2.27 -10.67
N TYR A 164 -15.72 -1.25 -10.81
CA TYR A 164 -15.15 -0.89 -12.10
C TYR A 164 -14.36 -2.05 -12.71
N ILE A 165 -13.47 -2.71 -11.96
CA ILE A 165 -12.67 -3.83 -12.46
C ILE A 165 -13.57 -4.98 -12.93
N LEU A 166 -14.56 -5.36 -12.11
CA LEU A 166 -15.47 -6.46 -12.45
C LEU A 166 -16.32 -6.13 -13.69
N GLU A 167 -16.78 -4.88 -13.83
CA GLU A 167 -17.48 -4.42 -15.02
C GLU A 167 -16.59 -4.43 -16.26
N GLN A 168 -15.37 -3.87 -16.18
CA GLN A 168 -14.43 -3.82 -17.31
C GLN A 168 -13.98 -5.21 -17.77
N THR A 169 -13.85 -6.14 -16.85
CA THR A 169 -13.35 -7.50 -17.14
C THR A 169 -14.46 -8.51 -17.41
N MET A 170 -15.73 -8.14 -17.17
CA MET A 170 -16.90 -9.03 -17.21
C MET A 170 -16.77 -10.23 -16.26
N GLN A 171 -16.02 -10.07 -15.18
CA GLN A 171 -15.80 -11.11 -14.17
C GLN A 171 -16.72 -10.89 -12.98
N LYS A 172 -17.07 -11.98 -12.28
CA LYS A 172 -17.91 -11.91 -11.08
C LYS A 172 -17.11 -11.71 -9.79
N LYS A 173 -15.86 -12.15 -9.79
CA LYS A 173 -14.95 -12.10 -8.65
C LYS A 173 -13.53 -11.74 -9.09
N LEU A 174 -12.78 -11.10 -8.20
CA LEU A 174 -11.36 -10.82 -8.36
C LEU A 174 -10.55 -11.36 -7.18
N TYR A 175 -9.25 -11.55 -7.37
CA TYR A 175 -8.31 -11.76 -6.26
C TYR A 175 -7.89 -10.41 -5.68
N TYR A 176 -7.79 -10.31 -4.36
CA TYR A 176 -7.30 -9.11 -3.68
C TYR A 176 -5.96 -9.42 -3.02
N ILE A 177 -4.94 -8.61 -3.26
CA ILE A 177 -3.65 -8.71 -2.60
C ILE A 177 -3.32 -7.36 -2.01
N GLY A 178 -3.20 -7.29 -0.69
CA GLY A 178 -2.94 -6.06 0.04
C GLY A 178 -1.62 -6.12 0.77
N HIS A 179 -0.93 -4.98 0.84
CA HIS A 179 0.21 -4.78 1.73
C HIS A 179 -0.16 -3.78 2.82
N SER A 180 0.18 -4.08 4.09
CA SER A 180 0.05 -3.12 5.18
C SER A 180 -1.38 -2.54 5.30
N MET A 181 -1.51 -1.21 5.23
CA MET A 181 -2.79 -0.48 5.20
C MET A 181 -3.76 -0.95 4.10
N GLY A 182 -3.25 -1.48 2.98
CA GLY A 182 -4.09 -2.08 1.94
C GLY A 182 -4.94 -3.23 2.49
N ASN A 183 -4.45 -3.97 3.49
CA ASN A 183 -5.23 -5.00 4.19
C ASN A 183 -6.25 -4.38 5.14
N THR A 184 -5.87 -3.32 5.86
CA THR A 184 -6.80 -2.56 6.71
C THR A 184 -8.01 -2.08 5.93
N MET A 185 -7.80 -1.52 4.73
CA MET A 185 -8.86 -1.07 3.84
C MET A 185 -9.83 -2.20 3.49
N PHE A 186 -9.30 -3.40 3.21
CA PHE A 186 -10.09 -4.59 2.89
C PHE A 186 -10.95 -5.04 4.07
N TYR A 187 -10.36 -5.12 5.28
CA TYR A 187 -11.11 -5.49 6.47
C TYR A 187 -12.21 -4.49 6.81
N VAL A 188 -11.95 -3.18 6.64
CA VAL A 188 -12.98 -2.14 6.77
C VAL A 188 -14.09 -2.35 5.73
N LEU A 189 -13.74 -2.56 4.46
CA LEU A 189 -14.71 -2.78 3.39
C LEU A 189 -15.66 -3.93 3.76
N CYS A 190 -15.12 -5.11 4.02
CA CYS A 190 -15.93 -6.31 4.25
C CYS A 190 -16.70 -6.24 5.58
N SER A 191 -16.20 -5.49 6.57
CA SER A 191 -16.92 -5.23 7.81
C SER A 191 -18.12 -4.28 7.64
N MET A 192 -17.91 -3.19 6.88
CA MET A 192 -18.89 -2.11 6.72
C MET A 192 -19.85 -2.32 5.55
N ARG A 193 -19.43 -3.10 4.54
CA ARG A 193 -20.14 -3.42 3.30
C ARG A 193 -19.98 -4.92 2.98
N PRO A 194 -20.55 -5.81 3.81
CA PRO A 194 -20.33 -7.26 3.74
C PRO A 194 -20.75 -7.89 2.40
N GLU A 195 -21.58 -7.22 1.60
CA GLU A 195 -21.92 -7.65 0.25
C GLU A 195 -20.69 -7.77 -0.68
N TYR A 196 -19.58 -7.07 -0.38
CA TYR A 196 -18.35 -7.18 -1.16
C TYR A 196 -17.59 -8.48 -0.92
N ASN A 197 -17.82 -9.20 0.19
CA ASN A 197 -17.20 -10.52 0.39
C ASN A 197 -17.50 -11.47 -0.80
N ALA A 198 -18.71 -11.41 -1.37
CA ALA A 198 -19.11 -12.25 -2.50
C ALA A 198 -18.39 -11.91 -3.82
N LYS A 199 -17.74 -10.75 -3.91
CA LYS A 199 -16.98 -10.27 -5.07
C LYS A 199 -15.49 -10.63 -4.99
N ILE A 200 -15.06 -11.23 -3.89
CA ILE A 200 -13.67 -11.61 -3.65
C ILE A 200 -13.53 -13.11 -3.80
N ARG A 201 -12.59 -13.54 -4.65
CA ARG A 201 -12.29 -14.96 -4.84
C ARG A 201 -11.43 -15.49 -3.69
N ALA A 202 -10.35 -14.77 -3.39
CA ALA A 202 -9.54 -14.92 -2.19
C ALA A 202 -8.77 -13.62 -1.95
N GLN A 203 -8.37 -13.41 -0.69
CA GLN A 203 -7.53 -12.31 -0.26
C GLN A 203 -6.17 -12.83 0.21
N PHE A 204 -5.09 -12.18 -0.20
CA PHE A 204 -3.74 -12.42 0.30
C PHE A 204 -3.26 -11.18 1.06
N SER A 205 -3.02 -11.33 2.36
CA SER A 205 -2.60 -10.25 3.25
C SER A 205 -1.10 -10.28 3.50
N LEU A 206 -0.33 -9.43 2.83
CA LEU A 206 1.10 -9.27 3.11
C LEU A 206 1.29 -8.21 4.21
N ALA A 207 1.93 -8.58 5.32
CA ALA A 207 2.07 -7.74 6.51
C ALA A 207 0.72 -7.12 6.97
N PRO A 208 -0.26 -7.93 7.39
CA PRO A 208 -1.59 -7.47 7.74
C PRO A 208 -1.58 -6.52 8.95
N VAL A 209 -2.19 -5.34 8.81
CA VAL A 209 -2.36 -4.38 9.91
C VAL A 209 -3.85 -4.20 10.21
N ALA A 210 -4.27 -4.56 11.42
CA ALA A 210 -5.62 -4.30 11.95
C ALA A 210 -5.55 -3.82 13.39
N PHE A 211 -4.72 -4.50 14.19
CA PHE A 211 -4.32 -4.08 15.53
C PHE A 211 -2.91 -3.46 15.47
N VAL A 212 -2.63 -2.60 16.45
CA VAL A 212 -1.38 -1.82 16.55
C VAL A 212 -1.01 -1.63 18.03
N GLU A 213 -1.34 -2.60 18.87
CA GLU A 213 -1.07 -2.54 20.30
C GLU A 213 0.42 -2.78 20.59
N HIS A 214 1.03 -3.67 19.81
CA HIS A 214 2.40 -4.15 20.02
C HIS A 214 3.40 -3.58 19.02
N ILE A 215 2.97 -2.71 18.10
CA ILE A 215 3.82 -2.04 17.11
C ILE A 215 5.10 -1.46 17.73
N GLN A 216 6.25 -1.87 17.23
CA GLN A 216 7.59 -1.44 17.68
C GLN A 216 8.22 -0.41 16.72
N SER A 217 7.62 -0.23 15.55
CA SER A 217 8.08 0.67 14.51
C SER A 217 8.08 2.13 14.96
N LYS A 218 9.05 2.91 14.47
CA LYS A 218 9.10 4.37 14.66
C LYS A 218 7.98 5.10 13.92
N TYR A 219 7.14 4.41 13.15
CA TYR A 219 5.87 4.93 12.65
C TYR A 219 5.05 5.59 13.78
N GLN A 220 5.17 5.07 15.01
CA GLN A 220 4.49 5.64 16.16
C GLN A 220 4.79 7.15 16.36
N MET A 221 6.00 7.59 16.02
CA MET A 221 6.37 8.99 16.10
C MET A 221 5.70 9.84 15.01
N VAL A 222 5.55 9.30 13.79
CA VAL A 222 4.88 10.01 12.69
C VAL A 222 3.45 10.36 13.07
N ALA A 223 2.70 9.40 13.63
CA ALA A 223 1.33 9.66 14.08
C ALA A 223 1.30 10.60 15.29
N PHE A 224 2.23 10.43 16.26
CA PHE A 224 2.35 11.33 17.41
C PHE A 224 2.56 12.79 16.97
N PHE A 225 3.52 13.05 16.08
CA PHE A 225 3.79 14.41 15.59
C PHE A 225 2.61 14.94 14.78
N THR A 226 1.95 14.10 13.98
CA THR A 226 0.75 14.50 13.23
C THR A 226 -0.37 14.97 14.16
N LEU A 227 -0.63 14.24 15.24
CA LEU A 227 -1.67 14.56 16.21
C LEU A 227 -1.32 15.82 17.04
N ASN A 228 -0.09 15.90 17.55
CA ASN A 228 0.30 16.92 18.55
C ASN A 228 0.81 18.22 17.93
N MET A 229 1.32 18.20 16.70
CA MET A 229 1.85 19.39 16.03
C MET A 229 0.81 20.04 15.11
N ASN A 230 -0.48 19.84 15.37
CA ASN A 230 -1.55 20.36 14.51
C ASN A 230 -1.50 21.89 14.38
N TRP A 231 -1.02 22.60 15.41
CA TRP A 231 -0.71 24.04 15.33
C TRP A 231 0.33 24.35 14.25
N LEU A 232 1.44 23.61 14.19
CA LEU A 232 2.48 23.81 13.17
C LEU A 232 1.94 23.55 11.76
N TYR A 233 1.14 22.49 11.59
CA TYR A 233 0.49 22.22 10.31
C TYR A 233 -0.46 23.35 9.90
N ASN A 234 -1.20 23.94 10.85
CA ASN A 234 -2.09 25.05 10.57
C ASN A 234 -1.32 26.33 10.21
N GLU A 235 -0.25 26.66 10.93
CA GLU A 235 0.62 27.81 10.61
C GLU A 235 1.26 27.68 9.22
N LEU A 236 1.65 26.45 8.84
CA LEU A 236 2.23 26.15 7.53
C LEU A 236 1.18 25.92 6.44
N SER A 237 -0.12 25.96 6.77
CA SER A 237 -1.23 25.62 5.87
C SER A 237 -1.08 24.25 5.21
N TRP A 238 -0.54 23.28 5.94
CA TRP A 238 -0.38 21.91 5.49
C TRP A 238 -1.60 21.07 5.86
N ASN A 239 -2.35 20.70 4.83
CA ASN A 239 -3.52 19.83 4.95
C ASN A 239 -3.17 18.34 4.80
N ASN A 240 -1.99 18.03 4.26
CA ASN A 240 -1.46 16.68 4.09
C ASN A 240 -0.15 16.45 4.87
N ILE A 241 0.29 15.20 4.88
CA ILE A 241 1.62 14.80 5.36
C ILE A 241 2.52 14.60 4.15
N LEU A 242 3.76 15.08 4.26
CA LEU A 242 4.79 15.02 3.21
C LEU A 242 4.33 15.66 1.88
N PRO A 243 3.88 16.93 1.86
CA PRO A 243 3.42 17.60 0.64
C PRO A 243 4.47 17.50 -0.47
N ARG A 244 4.07 16.94 -1.62
CA ARG A 244 4.95 16.84 -2.80
C ARG A 244 5.05 18.21 -3.47
N SER A 245 6.08 18.96 -3.10
CA SER A 245 6.59 20.05 -3.92
C SER A 245 7.70 19.53 -4.83
N GLU A 246 7.95 20.19 -5.97
CA GLU A 246 9.09 19.87 -6.84
C GLU A 246 10.40 19.86 -6.05
N MET A 247 10.54 20.80 -5.12
CA MET A 247 11.69 20.88 -4.25
C MET A 247 11.73 19.74 -3.20
N TRP A 248 10.59 19.26 -2.67
CA TRP A 248 10.57 18.08 -1.79
C TRP A 248 11.05 16.84 -2.53
N ARG A 249 10.55 16.63 -3.75
CA ARG A 249 11.02 15.57 -4.66
C ARG A 249 12.52 15.69 -4.91
N ASP A 250 12.99 16.88 -5.32
CA ASP A 250 14.40 17.09 -5.65
C ASP A 250 15.30 16.92 -4.43
N MET A 251 14.82 17.28 -3.24
CA MET A 251 15.53 17.08 -1.98
C MET A 251 15.58 15.60 -1.58
N VAL A 252 14.49 14.83 -1.72
CA VAL A 252 14.50 13.38 -1.49
C VAL A 252 15.46 12.71 -2.48
N LEU A 253 15.41 13.08 -3.76
CA LEU A 253 16.37 12.59 -4.75
C LEU A 253 17.81 12.96 -4.39
N LEU A 254 18.03 14.17 -3.88
CA LEU A 254 19.34 14.64 -3.46
C LEU A 254 19.87 13.88 -2.25
N LEU A 255 19.02 13.62 -1.25
CA LEU A 255 19.44 13.02 0.01
C LEU A 255 19.48 11.48 -0.05
N CYS A 256 18.68 10.87 -0.91
CA CYS A 256 18.43 9.43 -0.92
C CYS A 256 18.98 8.72 -2.17
N SER A 257 19.48 9.44 -3.17
CA SER A 257 20.09 8.81 -4.36
C SER A 257 21.37 8.05 -4.01
N LYS A 258 21.66 6.98 -4.74
CA LYS A 258 22.85 6.14 -4.54
C LYS A 258 24.19 6.91 -4.54
N ALA A 259 24.26 8.02 -5.28
CA ALA A 259 25.45 8.87 -5.36
C ALA A 259 25.51 9.94 -4.24
N SER A 260 24.53 9.96 -3.32
CA SER A 260 24.47 10.92 -2.23
C SER A 260 25.25 10.44 -1.02
N TRP A 261 26.00 11.36 -0.41
CA TRP A 261 26.69 11.14 0.85
C TRP A 261 25.72 10.83 2.02
N SER A 262 24.46 11.25 1.90
CA SER A 262 23.42 11.05 2.93
C SER A 262 22.51 9.87 2.65
N GLN A 263 22.78 9.06 1.61
CA GLN A 263 21.93 7.94 1.22
C GLN A 263 21.70 6.99 2.39
N ASP A 264 22.76 6.68 3.13
CA ASP A 264 22.67 5.82 4.30
C ASP A 264 21.77 6.40 5.39
N ILE A 265 21.82 7.70 5.60
CA ILE A 265 20.97 8.39 6.59
C ILE A 265 19.52 8.36 6.12
N CYS A 266 19.25 8.68 4.85
CA CYS A 266 17.91 8.65 4.30
C CYS A 266 17.29 7.24 4.38
N ALA A 267 18.01 6.21 3.91
CA ALA A 267 17.53 4.84 3.97
C ALA A 267 17.28 4.39 5.42
N ASN A 268 18.15 4.74 6.37
CA ASN A 268 17.91 4.43 7.79
C ASN A 268 16.64 5.10 8.33
N ILE A 269 16.34 6.34 7.93
CA ILE A 269 15.11 7.03 8.36
C ILE A 269 13.88 6.28 7.83
N ILE A 270 13.83 6.01 6.53
CA ILE A 270 12.70 5.31 5.88
C ILE A 270 12.50 3.92 6.51
N LEU A 271 13.57 3.14 6.63
CA LEU A 271 13.52 1.79 7.17
C LEU A 271 13.20 1.75 8.65
N SER A 272 13.56 2.79 9.41
CA SER A 272 13.15 2.87 10.81
C SER A 272 11.65 3.16 10.98
N VAL A 273 11.06 3.91 10.05
CA VAL A 273 9.64 4.30 10.07
C VAL A 273 8.75 3.18 9.55
N PHE A 274 9.13 2.51 8.47
CA PHE A 274 8.29 1.47 7.89
C PHE A 274 8.70 0.07 8.31
N GLY A 275 9.96 -0.16 8.69
CA GLY A 275 10.53 -1.49 8.95
C GLY A 275 11.26 -2.01 7.71
N GLY A 276 12.52 -2.42 7.86
CA GLY A 276 13.35 -2.95 6.77
C GLY A 276 14.82 -3.03 7.15
N ASP A 277 15.55 -3.94 6.51
CA ASP A 277 17.01 -4.04 6.60
C ASP A 277 17.63 -3.61 5.26
N LYS A 278 18.61 -2.70 5.30
CA LYS A 278 19.35 -2.25 4.11
C LYS A 278 20.00 -3.39 3.34
N THR A 279 20.37 -4.46 4.03
CA THR A 279 21.02 -5.63 3.43
C THR A 279 20.04 -6.50 2.64
N SER A 280 18.76 -6.45 2.99
CA SER A 280 17.68 -7.24 2.40
C SER A 280 17.01 -6.55 1.22
N ILE A 281 17.04 -5.21 1.18
CA ILE A 281 16.46 -4.42 0.08
C ILE A 281 17.20 -4.69 -1.23
N ASP A 282 16.43 -4.94 -2.29
CA ASP A 282 16.99 -5.01 -3.63
C ASP A 282 17.75 -3.72 -3.97
N PRO A 283 19.04 -3.79 -4.36
CA PRO A 283 19.83 -2.62 -4.72
C PRO A 283 19.21 -1.76 -5.85
N THR A 284 18.28 -2.30 -6.62
CA THR A 284 17.48 -1.60 -7.63
C THR A 284 16.33 -0.79 -7.04
N CYS A 285 15.76 -1.14 -5.88
CA CYS A 285 14.80 -0.29 -5.15
C CYS A 285 15.41 1.05 -4.74
N LEU A 286 16.71 1.05 -4.43
CA LEU A 286 17.49 2.25 -4.10
C LEU A 286 17.96 3.00 -5.35
N ARG A 287 17.67 2.48 -6.55
CA ARG A 287 17.86 3.21 -7.80
C ARG A 287 16.59 4.00 -8.13
N PRO A 288 16.76 5.19 -8.74
CA PRO A 288 15.75 5.83 -9.57
C PRO A 288 14.74 4.86 -10.22
N PRO A 289 13.41 5.01 -10.00
CA PRO A 289 12.72 6.13 -9.35
C PRO A 289 12.39 5.90 -7.88
N LEU A 290 13.12 6.57 -6.99
CA LEU A 290 12.75 6.75 -5.58
C LEU A 290 11.58 7.76 -5.41
N SER A 291 11.24 8.53 -6.46
CA SER A 291 10.18 9.54 -6.40
C SER A 291 8.77 9.01 -6.08
N PRO A 292 8.36 7.78 -6.45
CA PRO A 292 7.03 7.25 -6.15
C PRO A 292 6.95 6.50 -4.81
N LEU A 293 8.09 6.16 -4.20
CA LEU A 293 8.18 5.33 -2.98
C LEU A 293 7.64 6.00 -1.72
N ILE A 294 7.60 7.33 -1.69
CA ILE A 294 7.02 8.10 -0.59
C ILE A 294 6.07 9.10 -1.20
N THR A 295 4.78 8.84 -0.99
CA THR A 295 3.72 9.75 -1.40
C THR A 295 3.05 10.39 -0.20
N HIS A 296 2.32 11.46 -0.46
CA HIS A 296 1.55 12.14 0.57
C HIS A 296 0.27 11.36 0.90
N SER A 297 -0.24 11.61 2.09
CA SER A 297 -1.55 11.15 2.53
C SER A 297 -2.19 12.20 3.42
N SER A 298 -3.44 12.01 3.83
CA SER A 298 -4.08 12.89 4.80
C SER A 298 -3.44 12.78 6.19
N LYS A 299 -3.50 13.89 6.93
CA LYS A 299 -3.14 13.89 8.36
C LYS A 299 -3.99 12.88 9.14
N LYS A 300 -5.29 12.81 8.84
CA LYS A 300 -6.22 11.90 9.50
C LYS A 300 -5.83 10.44 9.25
N ALA A 301 -5.41 10.05 8.04
CA ALA A 301 -4.95 8.67 7.77
C ALA A 301 -3.71 8.30 8.60
N ALA A 302 -2.68 9.15 8.67
CA ALA A 302 -1.49 8.80 9.45
C ALA A 302 -1.70 8.86 10.96
N ALA A 303 -2.55 9.79 11.42
CA ALA A 303 -2.89 9.94 12.83
C ALA A 303 -3.70 8.76 13.38
N TYR A 304 -4.53 8.15 12.54
CA TYR A 304 -5.51 7.15 12.96
C TYR A 304 -4.84 5.94 13.64
N LEU A 305 -3.65 5.51 13.22
CA LEU A 305 -2.99 4.33 13.81
C LEU A 305 -2.67 4.53 15.30
N LEU A 306 -2.59 5.77 15.78
CA LEU A 306 -2.32 6.07 17.18
C LEU A 306 -3.28 7.08 17.78
N ASP A 307 -4.52 7.10 17.29
CA ASP A 307 -5.59 7.87 17.91
C ASP A 307 -5.97 7.25 19.28
N LYS A 308 -5.09 7.48 20.25
CA LYS A 308 -5.18 7.05 21.66
C LYS A 308 -5.93 8.07 22.52
N GLU A 309 -6.36 9.20 21.97
CA GLU A 309 -6.90 10.33 22.75
C GLU A 309 -8.33 10.13 23.27
N GLY A 310 -8.90 8.92 23.12
CA GLY A 310 -10.27 8.65 23.50
C GLY A 310 -10.59 8.57 24.97
N ASP A 311 -9.61 8.39 25.85
CA ASP A 311 -9.91 7.88 27.19
C ASP A 311 -8.97 8.40 28.28
N ARG A 312 -8.88 9.73 28.41
CA ARG A 312 -8.20 10.34 29.58
C ARG A 312 -8.93 10.10 30.90
N GLU A 313 -10.22 9.73 30.88
CA GLU A 313 -11.01 9.44 32.10
C GLU A 313 -11.24 7.95 32.37
N ASN A 314 -11.25 7.06 31.37
CA ASN A 314 -11.21 5.60 31.58
C ASN A 314 -9.89 5.03 31.06
N ARG A 315 -8.97 4.67 31.95
CA ARG A 315 -7.63 4.14 31.61
C ARG A 315 -7.63 2.75 30.93
N GLU A 316 -8.74 2.29 30.35
CA GLU A 316 -8.93 0.91 29.88
C GLU A 316 -9.36 0.73 28.41
N CYS A 317 -9.53 1.77 27.57
CA CYS A 317 -10.26 1.56 26.31
C CYS A 317 -9.77 2.26 25.02
N SER A 318 -8.47 2.17 24.70
CA SER A 318 -8.02 2.33 23.30
C SER A 318 -6.87 1.43 22.84
N GLN A 319 -6.24 0.66 23.73
CA GLN A 319 -5.26 -0.35 23.34
C GLN A 319 -6.00 -1.58 22.77
N GLY A 320 -5.49 -2.14 21.66
CA GLY A 320 -5.93 -3.45 21.15
C GLY A 320 -7.25 -3.51 20.39
N LYS A 321 -7.81 -2.40 19.86
CA LYS A 321 -9.06 -2.45 19.08
C LYS A 321 -8.93 -1.94 17.65
N PHE A 322 -9.54 -2.68 16.74
CA PHE A 322 -9.74 -2.28 15.35
C PHE A 322 -11.10 -1.56 15.22
N ARG A 323 -11.09 -0.22 15.10
CA ARG A 323 -12.32 0.60 15.21
C ARG A 323 -12.31 1.88 14.39
N GLN A 324 -13.45 2.55 14.29
CA GLN A 324 -13.61 3.84 13.60
C GLN A 324 -12.82 4.98 14.27
N PHE A 325 -12.54 6.07 13.55
CA PHE A 325 -11.74 7.21 14.05
C PHE A 325 -12.39 7.89 15.26
N ASN A 326 -11.60 8.33 16.24
CA ASN A 326 -12.13 9.03 17.40
C ASN A 326 -12.13 10.54 17.19
N TYR A 327 -13.32 11.11 17.01
CA TYR A 327 -13.47 12.55 16.85
C TYR A 327 -13.61 13.31 18.19
N GLY A 328 -13.52 12.61 19.31
CA GLY A 328 -13.79 13.11 20.65
C GLY A 328 -15.28 13.06 21.02
N PHE A 329 -15.57 13.03 22.32
CA PHE A 329 -16.90 12.78 22.93
C PHE A 329 -18.08 13.43 22.20
N ARG A 330 -18.02 14.76 21.98
CA ARG A 330 -19.13 15.52 21.39
C ARG A 330 -19.33 15.21 19.90
N ARG A 331 -18.23 15.02 19.16
CA ARG A 331 -18.29 14.79 17.72
C ARG A 331 -18.61 13.32 17.42
N ASN A 332 -18.14 12.38 18.25
CA ASN A 332 -18.58 10.99 18.24
C ASN A 332 -20.09 10.87 18.44
N LEU A 333 -20.68 11.55 19.43
CA LEU A 333 -22.12 11.51 19.63
C LEU A 333 -22.89 11.99 18.38
N ARG A 334 -22.37 13.00 17.68
CA ARG A 334 -22.99 13.52 16.46
C ARG A 334 -22.85 12.58 15.27
N ILE A 335 -21.70 11.93 15.10
CA ILE A 335 -21.38 11.09 13.94
C ILE A 335 -21.89 9.65 14.14
N TYR A 336 -21.65 9.07 15.31
CA TYR A 336 -21.92 7.67 15.62
C TYR A 336 -23.16 7.45 16.48
N GLY A 337 -23.74 8.52 17.07
CA GLY A 337 -24.83 8.37 18.04
C GLY A 337 -24.37 7.85 19.42
N GLN A 338 -23.06 7.69 19.63
CA GLN A 338 -22.45 7.21 20.87
C GLN A 338 -21.14 7.95 21.17
N PHE A 339 -20.69 7.92 22.43
CA PHE A 339 -19.53 8.71 22.88
C PHE A 339 -18.18 8.16 22.47
N THR A 340 -18.11 6.85 22.20
CA THR A 340 -16.90 6.16 21.73
C THR A 340 -17.10 5.73 20.28
N PRO A 341 -16.03 5.68 19.46
CA PRO A 341 -16.16 5.14 18.11
C PRO A 341 -16.51 3.64 18.14
N PRO A 342 -17.38 3.17 17.23
CA PRO A 342 -17.71 1.75 17.11
C PRO A 342 -16.53 0.95 16.54
N ASP A 343 -16.42 -0.30 16.99
CA ASP A 343 -15.44 -1.27 16.48
C ASP A 343 -15.84 -1.78 15.09
N TYR A 344 -14.85 -2.12 14.26
CA TYR A 344 -15.11 -2.84 13.02
C TYR A 344 -15.37 -4.31 13.38
N ASP A 345 -16.50 -4.81 12.90
CA ASP A 345 -16.93 -6.18 13.10
C ASP A 345 -16.21 -7.11 12.12
N LEU A 346 -15.14 -7.75 12.59
CA LEU A 346 -14.32 -8.68 11.79
C LEU A 346 -15.05 -10.00 11.48
N GLU A 347 -16.09 -10.38 12.22
CA GLU A 347 -16.90 -11.58 11.94
C GLU A 347 -17.66 -11.46 10.62
N LYS A 348 -17.81 -10.25 10.08
CA LYS A 348 -18.40 -9.99 8.76
C LYS A 348 -17.42 -10.14 7.60
N VAL A 349 -16.13 -10.31 7.88
CA VAL A 349 -15.09 -10.50 6.86
C VAL A 349 -15.04 -11.98 6.50
N THR A 350 -15.99 -12.42 5.67
CA THR A 350 -16.19 -13.83 5.33
C THR A 350 -15.49 -14.28 4.05
N ALA A 351 -14.86 -13.37 3.29
CA ALA A 351 -14.02 -13.73 2.16
C ALA A 351 -12.88 -14.69 2.61
N PRO A 352 -12.43 -15.64 1.78
CA PRO A 352 -11.28 -16.50 2.13
C PRO A 352 -9.99 -15.68 2.22
N ILE A 353 -9.24 -15.80 3.32
CA ILE A 353 -8.03 -15.00 3.57
C ILE A 353 -6.82 -15.90 3.80
N THR A 354 -5.72 -15.62 3.10
CA THR A 354 -4.39 -16.10 3.44
C THR A 354 -3.57 -14.97 4.07
N LEU A 355 -3.07 -15.15 5.29
CA LEU A 355 -2.23 -14.16 5.97
C LEU A 355 -0.75 -14.51 5.82
N ILE A 356 0.07 -13.53 5.41
CA ILE A 356 1.50 -13.67 5.16
C ILE A 356 2.24 -12.64 6.02
N TYR A 357 2.97 -13.11 7.02
CA TYR A 357 3.55 -12.28 8.08
C TYR A 357 4.89 -12.85 8.55
N SER A 358 5.70 -12.03 9.23
CA SER A 358 7.05 -12.43 9.68
C SER A 358 7.29 -12.15 11.15
N SER A 359 8.19 -12.91 11.77
CA SER A 359 8.62 -12.68 13.16
C SER A 359 9.40 -11.37 13.34
N GLY A 360 10.00 -10.86 12.25
CA GLY A 360 10.73 -9.60 12.24
C GLY A 360 9.88 -8.34 12.10
N ASP A 361 8.64 -8.40 11.61
CA ASP A 361 7.87 -7.20 11.27
C ASP A 361 7.53 -6.34 12.50
N LYS A 362 8.18 -5.17 12.60
CA LYS A 362 7.99 -4.21 13.70
C LYS A 362 6.74 -3.35 13.54
N LEU A 363 6.10 -3.35 12.37
CA LEU A 363 4.88 -2.59 12.10
C LEU A 363 3.65 -3.47 12.24
N ALA A 364 3.60 -4.59 11.52
CA ALA A 364 2.61 -5.65 11.72
C ALA A 364 3.15 -6.68 12.73
N ASP A 365 3.19 -6.30 14.00
CA ASP A 365 3.75 -7.14 15.08
C ASP A 365 3.06 -8.50 15.15
N LEU A 366 3.85 -9.55 15.42
CA LEU A 366 3.38 -10.93 15.50
C LEU A 366 2.14 -11.09 16.38
N GLN A 367 2.11 -10.47 17.57
CA GLN A 367 0.97 -10.59 18.49
C GLN A 367 -0.29 -9.93 17.94
N ASP A 368 -0.13 -8.79 17.26
CA ASP A 368 -1.24 -8.08 16.63
C ASP A 368 -1.81 -8.87 15.43
N VAL A 369 -0.96 -9.61 14.70
CA VAL A 369 -1.38 -10.51 13.62
C VAL A 369 -2.04 -11.77 14.13
N GLU A 370 -1.50 -12.40 15.18
CA GLU A 370 -2.11 -13.57 15.83
C GLU A 370 -3.51 -13.23 16.36
N GLN A 371 -3.67 -12.07 17.00
CA GLN A 371 -4.97 -11.57 17.42
C GLN A 371 -5.94 -11.41 16.23
N LEU A 372 -5.44 -10.98 15.07
CA LEU A 372 -6.26 -10.86 13.86
C LEU A 372 -6.69 -12.23 13.32
N ILE A 373 -5.79 -13.21 13.30
CA ILE A 373 -6.09 -14.58 12.87
C ILE A 373 -7.24 -15.14 13.70
N ASP A 374 -7.19 -14.99 15.02
CA ASP A 374 -8.22 -15.48 15.95
C ASP A 374 -9.59 -14.81 15.77
N ARG A 375 -9.63 -13.61 15.17
CA ARG A 375 -10.85 -12.81 15.01
C ARG A 375 -11.49 -12.92 13.63
N LEU A 376 -10.78 -13.44 12.65
CA LEU A 376 -11.28 -13.61 11.28
C LEU A 376 -12.00 -14.96 11.13
N PRO A 377 -13.24 -14.98 10.59
CA PRO A 377 -14.03 -16.21 10.54
C PRO A 377 -13.61 -17.18 9.42
N ASN A 378 -12.82 -16.72 8.44
CA ASN A 378 -12.46 -17.50 7.24
C ASN A 378 -10.98 -17.33 6.87
N VAL A 379 -10.10 -17.57 7.86
CA VAL A 379 -8.67 -17.74 7.60
C VAL A 379 -8.47 -19.08 6.90
N TYR A 380 -8.16 -19.01 5.61
CA TYR A 380 -7.94 -20.16 4.74
C TYR A 380 -6.54 -20.76 4.94
N ASP A 381 -5.54 -19.89 5.08
CA ASP A 381 -4.15 -20.32 5.27
C ASP A 381 -3.29 -19.23 5.93
N THR A 382 -2.14 -19.62 6.45
CA THR A 382 -1.12 -18.71 7.00
C THR A 382 0.26 -19.10 6.49
N ILE A 383 1.01 -18.11 6.00
CA ILE A 383 2.41 -18.24 5.61
C ILE A 383 3.23 -17.42 6.61
N PHE A 384 3.88 -18.10 7.55
CA PHE A 384 4.70 -17.48 8.57
C PHE A 384 6.18 -17.53 8.19
N ILE A 385 6.81 -16.36 8.10
CA ILE A 385 8.23 -16.21 7.80
C ILE A 385 8.97 -16.05 9.12
N ASP A 386 9.57 -17.13 9.62
CA ASP A 386 10.38 -17.11 10.82
C ASP A 386 11.80 -16.59 10.54
N ASP A 387 11.88 -15.32 10.18
CA ASP A 387 13.12 -14.57 10.01
C ASP A 387 13.02 -13.21 10.72
N PRO A 388 13.75 -13.00 11.83
CA PRO A 388 13.80 -11.72 12.53
C PRO A 388 14.31 -10.56 11.66
N GLN A 389 15.03 -10.83 10.58
CA GLN A 389 15.52 -9.82 9.63
C GLN A 389 14.50 -9.48 8.54
N PHE A 390 13.47 -10.30 8.34
CA PHE A 390 12.40 -10.02 7.38
C PHE A 390 11.38 -9.08 8.02
N GLN A 391 11.38 -7.82 7.60
CA GLN A 391 10.62 -6.73 8.17
C GLN A 391 9.47 -6.30 7.21
N HIS A 392 8.75 -5.26 7.61
CA HIS A 392 7.54 -4.80 6.93
C HIS A 392 7.68 -4.46 5.43
N MET A 393 8.77 -3.79 5.04
CA MET A 393 8.99 -3.43 3.62
C MET A 393 9.60 -4.58 2.82
N ASP A 394 10.08 -5.63 3.47
CA ASP A 394 10.69 -6.76 2.78
C ASP A 394 9.67 -7.48 1.90
N PHE A 395 8.39 -7.54 2.30
CA PHE A 395 7.28 -8.07 1.50
C PHE A 395 7.13 -7.45 0.10
N ILE A 396 7.76 -6.30 -0.16
CA ILE A 396 7.65 -5.55 -1.42
C ILE A 396 9.02 -5.30 -2.06
N THR A 397 10.04 -5.05 -1.24
CA THR A 397 11.35 -4.54 -1.70
C THR A 397 12.50 -5.54 -1.60
N ASN A 398 12.27 -6.70 -0.98
CA ASN A 398 13.32 -7.69 -0.77
C ASN A 398 13.76 -8.32 -2.09
N ASN A 399 15.05 -8.64 -2.19
CA ASN A 399 15.65 -9.24 -3.40
C ASN A 399 15.35 -10.74 -3.58
N ASN A 400 14.75 -11.39 -2.59
CA ASN A 400 14.43 -12.81 -2.58
C ASN A 400 12.93 -13.04 -2.26
N LEU A 401 12.06 -12.35 -2.99
CA LEU A 401 10.61 -12.48 -2.86
C LEU A 401 10.02 -13.61 -3.70
N ASP A 402 10.80 -14.19 -4.62
CA ASP A 402 10.35 -15.22 -5.56
C ASP A 402 9.64 -16.37 -4.83
N THR A 403 10.18 -16.84 -3.70
CA THR A 403 9.57 -17.95 -2.94
C THR A 403 8.15 -17.60 -2.43
N ILE A 404 7.98 -16.40 -1.85
CA ILE A 404 6.70 -15.95 -1.29
C ILE A 404 5.70 -15.68 -2.42
N TYR A 405 6.16 -15.01 -3.48
CA TYR A 405 5.31 -14.68 -4.63
C TYR A 405 4.91 -15.93 -5.43
N ASP A 406 5.79 -16.92 -5.56
CA ASP A 406 5.48 -18.21 -6.18
C ASP A 406 4.44 -18.98 -5.37
N GLU A 407 4.52 -18.95 -4.04
CA GLU A 407 3.53 -19.59 -3.16
C GLU A 407 2.14 -18.93 -3.32
N ILE A 408 2.08 -17.59 -3.37
CA ILE A 408 0.83 -16.85 -3.66
C ILE A 408 0.27 -17.28 -5.02
N ILE A 409 1.08 -17.26 -6.08
CA ILE A 409 0.64 -17.60 -7.44
C ILE A 409 0.20 -19.06 -7.51
N SER A 410 0.89 -19.97 -6.82
CA SER A 410 0.54 -21.39 -6.72
C SER A 410 -0.80 -21.60 -6.01
N SER A 411 -1.02 -20.90 -4.90
CA SER A 411 -2.29 -20.92 -4.17
C SER A 411 -3.45 -20.42 -5.04
N MET A 412 -3.25 -19.31 -5.77
CA MET A 412 -4.24 -18.80 -6.71
C MET A 412 -4.54 -19.80 -7.85
N ARG A 413 -3.52 -20.44 -8.42
CA ARG A 413 -3.70 -21.46 -9.47
C ARG A 413 -4.49 -22.67 -8.96
N THR A 414 -4.24 -23.06 -7.72
CA THR A 414 -4.95 -24.20 -7.12
C THR A 414 -6.40 -23.85 -6.85
N ASN A 415 -6.68 -22.67 -6.28
CA ASN A 415 -8.05 -22.16 -6.09
C ASN A 415 -8.79 -22.08 -7.44
N ASP A 416 -8.12 -21.55 -8.47
CA ASP A 416 -8.64 -21.52 -9.83
C ASP A 416 -9.01 -22.90 -10.38
N ALA A 417 -8.13 -23.90 -10.19
CA ALA A 417 -8.37 -25.27 -10.63
C ALA A 417 -9.55 -25.91 -9.87
N MET A 418 -9.67 -25.66 -8.57
CA MET A 418 -10.79 -26.17 -7.76
C MET A 418 -12.13 -25.59 -8.21
N ILE A 419 -12.19 -24.29 -8.50
CA ILE A 419 -13.39 -23.65 -9.06
C ILE A 419 -13.73 -24.25 -10.42
N ASP A 420 -12.75 -24.41 -11.30
CA ASP A 420 -12.95 -24.96 -12.65
C ASP A 420 -13.45 -26.43 -12.60
N LEU A 421 -13.12 -27.17 -11.53
CA LEU A 421 -13.62 -28.52 -11.24
C LEU A 421 -15.00 -28.54 -10.57
N GLY A 422 -15.61 -27.39 -10.29
CA GLY A 422 -16.97 -27.26 -9.75
C GLY A 422 -17.08 -27.32 -8.22
N PHE A 423 -15.96 -27.21 -7.50
CA PHE A 423 -16.00 -27.07 -6.04
C PHE A 423 -16.58 -25.71 -5.64
N SER A 424 -17.46 -25.70 -4.64
CA SER A 424 -18.00 -24.45 -4.10
C SER A 424 -16.97 -23.72 -3.23
N ASP A 425 -17.19 -22.43 -2.99
CA ASP A 425 -16.32 -21.63 -2.10
C ASP A 425 -16.20 -22.26 -0.69
N THR A 426 -17.24 -22.96 -0.24
CA THR A 426 -17.25 -23.69 1.04
C THR A 426 -16.46 -25.01 1.00
N ASP A 427 -16.37 -25.66 -0.15
CA ASP A 427 -15.62 -26.92 -0.30
C ASP A 427 -14.10 -26.67 -0.35
N MET A 428 -13.68 -25.50 -0.82
CA MET A 428 -12.27 -25.13 -0.89
C MET A 428 -11.66 -24.97 0.51
N ALA A 429 -12.36 -24.35 1.45
CA ALA A 429 -11.89 -24.17 2.83
C ALA A 429 -11.66 -25.50 3.58
N PHE A 430 -12.42 -26.56 3.25
CA PHE A 430 -12.28 -27.88 3.87
C PHE A 430 -11.16 -28.73 3.26
N ASN A 431 -10.98 -28.70 1.94
CA ASN A 431 -10.06 -29.62 1.26
C ASN A 431 -8.56 -29.27 1.42
N PHE A 432 -8.20 -28.01 1.68
CA PHE A 432 -6.79 -27.63 1.86
C PHE A 432 -6.23 -27.98 3.24
N ILE A 433 -7.06 -27.96 4.29
CA ILE A 433 -6.68 -28.43 5.63
C ILE A 433 -6.28 -29.91 5.57
N ASP A 434 -6.98 -30.72 4.79
CA ASP A 434 -6.65 -32.14 4.61
C ASP A 434 -5.44 -32.35 3.67
N LEU A 435 -5.25 -31.54 2.62
CA LEU A 435 -4.07 -31.66 1.75
C LEU A 435 -2.75 -31.32 2.47
N LYS A 436 -2.73 -30.32 3.37
CA LYS A 436 -1.56 -30.05 4.23
C LYS A 436 -1.34 -31.12 5.31
N LYS A 437 -2.41 -31.75 5.83
CA LYS A 437 -2.28 -32.92 6.71
C LYS A 437 -1.67 -34.11 5.98
N ILE A 438 -2.04 -34.35 4.73
CA ILE A 438 -1.45 -35.41 3.92
C ILE A 438 0.06 -35.17 3.71
N ASP A 439 0.48 -33.92 3.49
CA ASP A 439 1.91 -33.57 3.27
C ASP A 439 2.74 -33.56 4.58
N THR A 440 2.10 -33.32 5.72
CA THR A 440 2.74 -33.43 7.05
C THR A 440 2.82 -34.88 7.54
N ASP A 441 1.81 -35.71 7.26
CA ASP A 441 1.84 -37.14 7.55
C ASP A 441 2.82 -37.90 6.62
N TYR A 442 3.06 -37.41 5.39
CA TYR A 442 4.02 -38.03 4.47
C TYR A 442 5.50 -37.79 4.86
N ASN A 443 5.78 -36.76 5.67
CA ASN A 443 7.12 -36.45 6.15
C ASN A 443 7.47 -37.10 7.49
N ASP A 444 6.54 -37.81 8.14
CA ASP A 444 6.74 -38.43 9.46
C ASP A 444 6.63 -39.97 9.46
N GLU A 445 6.42 -40.62 8.31
CA GLU A 445 6.50 -42.08 8.20
C GLU A 445 7.89 -42.54 7.74
N SER A 446 8.75 -42.80 8.72
CA SER A 446 9.90 -43.68 8.57
C SER A 446 9.46 -45.01 7.94
N ILE A 447 10.05 -45.30 6.78
CA ILE A 447 9.97 -46.55 6.02
C ILE A 447 9.93 -47.77 6.95
N ASN A 448 8.79 -48.45 6.99
CA ASN A 448 8.72 -49.86 7.36
C ASN A 448 7.91 -50.59 6.28
N GLU A 449 8.63 -51.41 5.52
CA GLU A 449 8.08 -52.29 4.50
C GLU A 449 7.04 -53.26 5.08
N ASN A 450 6.05 -53.58 4.24
CA ASN A 450 5.03 -54.64 4.31
C ASN A 450 3.62 -54.17 4.69
N ASN A 451 2.77 -53.94 3.67
CA ASN A 451 1.72 -54.91 3.36
C ASN A 451 0.98 -54.59 2.06
N THR A 452 0.54 -55.67 1.44
CA THR A 452 -0.12 -55.78 0.16
C THR A 452 -1.64 -55.58 0.29
N SER A 453 -2.23 -55.07 -0.80
CA SER A 453 -3.57 -55.38 -1.33
C SER A 453 -4.82 -54.60 -0.86
N GLN A 454 -5.66 -54.30 -1.87
CA GLN A 454 -7.08 -53.86 -1.85
C GLN A 454 -7.28 -52.35 -1.60
N ASN A 455 -8.08 -51.58 -2.35
CA ASN A 455 -9.26 -51.91 -3.15
C ASN A 455 -9.49 -50.90 -4.30
N GLN A 456 -10.13 -51.43 -5.35
CA GLN A 456 -10.67 -50.73 -6.52
C GLN A 456 -12.00 -50.02 -6.22
N ASN A 457 -12.42 -49.18 -7.19
CA ASN A 457 -13.74 -48.56 -7.41
C ASN A 457 -13.82 -47.15 -6.82
N ILE A 458 -14.18 -46.09 -7.56
CA ILE A 458 -15.37 -45.98 -8.42
C ILE A 458 -15.08 -45.05 -9.61
N SER A 459 -15.49 -45.49 -10.80
CA SER A 459 -15.67 -44.69 -12.00
C SER A 459 -17.16 -44.45 -12.26
N SER A 460 -17.43 -43.47 -13.13
CA SER A 460 -18.68 -43.18 -13.86
C SER A 460 -19.68 -42.23 -13.21
N PHE A 461 -19.83 -41.04 -13.82
CA PHE A 461 -21.11 -40.57 -14.36
C PHE A 461 -20.84 -39.55 -15.47
N THR A 462 -21.29 -39.88 -16.68
CA THR A 462 -21.30 -39.02 -17.87
C THR A 462 -22.73 -38.57 -18.18
N ASP A 463 -22.83 -37.29 -18.52
CA ASP A 463 -23.59 -36.67 -19.60
C ASP A 463 -25.11 -36.37 -19.56
N ASN A 464 -25.34 -35.14 -20.07
CA ASN A 464 -26.46 -34.61 -20.85
C ASN A 464 -27.64 -33.94 -20.11
N THR A 465 -27.78 -32.62 -20.26
CA THR A 465 -28.57 -32.02 -21.37
C THR A 465 -28.51 -30.48 -21.42
N SER A 466 -28.51 -29.98 -22.64
CA SER A 466 -28.57 -28.60 -23.11
C SER A 466 -29.95 -27.95 -23.00
N ASN A 467 -30.02 -26.62 -22.82
CA ASN A 467 -30.98 -25.78 -23.56
C ASN A 467 -30.61 -24.28 -23.60
N LYS A 468 -31.02 -23.67 -24.71
CA LYS A 468 -30.65 -22.36 -25.28
C LYS A 468 -31.49 -21.17 -24.78
N SER A 469 -30.83 -20.00 -24.80
CA SER A 469 -31.24 -18.65 -25.26
C SER A 469 -32.43 -17.89 -24.63
N ASP A 470 -32.20 -16.65 -24.21
CA ASP A 470 -32.53 -15.46 -25.02
C ASP A 470 -32.02 -14.12 -24.40
N ASN A 471 -31.60 -13.22 -25.29
CA ASN A 471 -31.13 -11.85 -25.08
C ASN A 471 -32.23 -10.88 -24.67
N ILE A 472 -31.94 -9.84 -23.85
CA ILE A 472 -32.38 -8.45 -24.10
C ILE A 472 -31.31 -7.45 -23.61
N SER A 473 -30.93 -6.54 -24.50
CA SER A 473 -30.02 -5.41 -24.36
C SER A 473 -30.62 -4.20 -23.64
N ALA A 474 -29.79 -3.43 -22.93
CA ALA A 474 -29.96 -1.98 -22.79
C ALA A 474 -28.60 -1.28 -22.59
N SER A 475 -28.15 -0.61 -23.64
CA SER A 475 -27.02 0.33 -23.70
C SER A 475 -27.29 1.62 -22.89
N LYS A 476 -26.25 2.27 -22.35
CA LYS A 476 -26.07 3.75 -22.40
C LYS A 476 -24.67 4.24 -21.99
N TYR A 477 -24.04 4.96 -22.93
CA TYR A 477 -23.00 6.00 -22.87
C TYR A 477 -21.64 5.75 -22.17
N VAL A 478 -20.65 5.40 -22.99
CA VAL A 478 -19.21 5.61 -22.75
C VAL A 478 -18.76 6.83 -23.57
N MET A 479 -18.11 7.81 -22.94
CA MET A 479 -17.42 8.90 -23.63
C MET A 479 -15.96 8.51 -23.81
N THR A 480 -15.59 8.14 -25.03
CA THR A 480 -14.20 8.03 -25.48
C THR A 480 -13.88 9.27 -26.31
N GLU A 481 -12.98 10.13 -25.84
CA GLU A 481 -12.38 11.17 -26.67
C GLU A 481 -10.92 10.84 -27.00
N SER A 482 -10.66 10.84 -28.30
CA SER A 482 -9.37 10.79 -28.97
C SER A 482 -8.72 12.18 -29.02
N SER A 483 -7.41 12.25 -28.76
CA SER A 483 -6.50 13.37 -29.08
C SER A 483 -6.67 13.87 -30.53
N PRO A 484 -6.36 15.13 -30.93
CA PRO A 484 -5.04 15.81 -30.81
C PRO A 484 -5.11 17.39 -30.84
N PRO A 485 -4.11 18.21 -31.26
CA PRO A 485 -2.65 18.27 -31.03
C PRO A 485 -2.12 19.62 -30.44
N GLY A 486 -0.89 19.63 -29.91
CA GLY A 486 0.19 20.60 -30.21
C GLY A 486 0.15 22.08 -29.76
N ASN A 487 1.00 22.38 -28.75
CA ASN A 487 1.76 23.62 -28.47
C ASN A 487 1.11 25.02 -28.57
N LYS A 488 1.18 25.75 -27.45
CA LYS A 488 1.83 27.07 -27.38
C LYS A 488 2.23 27.43 -25.94
N SER A 489 3.48 27.88 -25.82
CA SER A 489 4.09 28.58 -24.70
C SER A 489 3.37 29.88 -24.39
N ASP A 490 3.20 30.22 -23.11
CA ASP A 490 3.17 31.61 -22.65
C ASP A 490 3.76 31.72 -21.24
N ASP A 491 4.76 32.60 -21.15
CA ASP A 491 5.41 33.17 -19.97
C ASP A 491 4.39 33.85 -19.05
N MET A 492 4.43 33.59 -17.74
CA MET A 492 4.11 34.59 -16.71
C MET A 492 4.76 34.28 -15.35
N GLY A 493 5.65 35.18 -14.93
CA GLY A 493 5.56 35.80 -13.60
C GLY A 493 6.23 35.08 -12.42
N ALA A 494 7.53 35.27 -12.26
CA ALA A 494 8.26 35.01 -11.02
C ALA A 494 7.89 36.03 -9.92
N SER A 495 7.11 35.61 -8.92
CA SER A 495 7.10 36.25 -7.58
C SER A 495 6.47 35.36 -6.50
N SER A 496 7.19 34.34 -6.02
CA SER A 496 6.86 33.62 -4.77
C SER A 496 8.04 32.86 -4.14
N SER A 497 9.27 33.07 -4.61
CA SER A 497 10.40 32.21 -4.26
C SER A 497 10.89 32.33 -2.81
N SER A 498 10.59 33.42 -2.08
CA SER A 498 11.10 33.60 -0.71
C SER A 498 10.25 32.92 0.38
N SER A 499 8.93 32.80 0.20
CA SER A 499 8.05 32.09 1.14
C SER A 499 8.25 30.57 1.04
N ASN A 500 8.47 30.07 -0.18
CA ASN A 500 8.62 28.64 -0.46
C ASN A 500 9.95 28.03 0.03
N ILE A 501 10.99 28.85 0.23
CA ILE A 501 12.29 28.41 0.76
C ILE A 501 12.22 28.26 2.29
N ALA A 502 11.56 29.19 2.99
CA ALA A 502 11.44 29.17 4.44
C ALA A 502 10.55 28.03 4.95
N THR A 503 9.45 27.74 4.24
CA THR A 503 8.50 26.65 4.55
C THR A 503 9.14 25.27 4.46
N SER A 504 10.08 25.12 3.53
CA SER A 504 10.73 23.86 3.17
C SER A 504 11.91 23.50 4.05
N LEU A 505 12.69 24.52 4.44
CA LEU A 505 13.70 24.42 5.48
C LEU A 505 13.08 24.03 6.82
N MET A 506 11.83 24.42 7.10
CA MET A 506 11.09 24.04 8.30
C MET A 506 10.54 22.61 8.26
N SER A 507 10.13 22.07 7.10
CA SER A 507 9.81 20.64 6.94
C SER A 507 11.02 19.77 7.23
N LEU A 508 12.18 20.18 6.70
CA LEU A 508 13.44 19.52 6.96
C LEU A 508 13.88 19.73 8.41
N LEU A 509 13.68 20.91 9.02
CA LEU A 509 13.94 21.12 10.44
C LEU A 509 13.05 20.23 11.29
N THR A 510 11.80 20.00 10.90
CA THR A 510 10.87 19.12 11.62
C THR A 510 11.31 17.68 11.48
N LEU A 511 11.62 17.19 10.27
CA LEU A 511 12.17 15.84 10.07
C LEU A 511 13.58 15.67 10.64
N LEU A 512 14.41 16.71 10.65
CA LEU A 512 15.72 16.73 11.28
C LEU A 512 15.60 16.77 12.79
N LEU A 513 14.67 17.53 13.37
CA LEU A 513 14.41 17.56 14.82
C LEU A 513 13.78 16.25 15.27
N ILE A 514 12.90 15.65 14.46
CA ILE A 514 12.44 14.28 14.60
C ILE A 514 13.66 13.35 14.58
N SER A 515 14.55 13.46 13.58
CA SER A 515 15.74 12.62 13.47
C SER A 515 16.81 12.84 14.55
N LEU A 516 16.94 14.06 15.08
CA LEU A 516 17.84 14.46 16.16
C LEU A 516 17.27 14.07 17.54
N SER A 517 15.95 13.90 17.63
CA SER A 517 15.30 13.23 18.77
C SER A 517 15.26 11.69 18.63
N MET A 518 15.69 11.16 17.48
CA MET A 518 15.80 9.73 17.15
C MET A 518 17.21 9.15 17.35
N VAL A 519 18.19 9.98 17.74
CA VAL A 519 19.53 9.63 18.26
C VAL A 519 19.51 9.85 19.77
#